data_AF-W4G8H9-F1
#
_entry.id   AF-W4G8H9-F1
#
_cell.length_a   1.000
_cell.length_b   1.000
_cell.length_c   1.000
_cell.angle_alpha   90.00
_cell.angle_beta   90.00
_cell.angle_gamma   90.00
#
_symmetry.space_group_name_H-M   'P 1'
#
loop_
_entity.id
_entity.type
_entity.pdbx_description
1 polymer ?
#
loop_
_entity_poly.entity_id
_entity_poly.type
_entity_poly.pdbx_seq_one_letter_code
_entity_poly.pdbx_strand_id
1 'polypeptide(L)'
;MAMALPDEGGATVGAPPLSPPGTVVVDDTSKVIPWAYMRKGEWFIFSKEDCENLEACRNVMPVVVDQGRLEVSVHERTVSAVFWKEGPYPVIRTEWLFESSGGKVYPFPEDEATEINRYWSSLPRDTAHSFSLPVEDHLTSQEIKLGPSKSPTEQKISDLFLKCSHTRTRRCKAIHHGYHRWTSPPSSSSPPSPSSATSRRRDVTHVVFVVHGIGETYCKKRQADGTIVDYCYAMRHSTNSILNSHFPTVDTGIEYLPVDWSDVLGDMGDNLHATLHRISFDAMPFVREICNELLSDILMYMERKQQVLSFVANAINTIFALYKLRHPTFQGQVSIMGHSLGSVITYDLLSLQEDPLFRLAFDPDAYIAFGAPVGMFLALRGRGGGDTLGLPTVTRMYNVNHPSDPISYRLEPLVYPQAKVLPPVRLNTYSGWKRIHHVR
;
A
#
# COMPACT_ATOMS: atom_id res chain seq x y z
N MET A 1 79.76 -26.47 3.05
CA MET A 1 79.90 -27.93 3.21
C MET A 1 78.50 -28.50 3.03
N ALA A 2 78.23 -29.00 1.83
CA ALA A 2 76.93 -29.53 1.42
C ALA A 2 76.76 -30.95 1.95
N MET A 3 75.56 -31.29 2.42
CA MET A 3 75.09 -32.66 2.50
C MET A 3 73.68 -32.72 1.92
N ALA A 4 73.54 -33.50 0.87
CA ALA A 4 72.31 -33.84 0.18
C ALA A 4 71.72 -35.11 0.81
N LEU A 5 70.39 -35.19 0.87
CA LEU A 5 69.60 -36.40 1.09
C LEU A 5 68.36 -36.38 0.17
N PRO A 6 67.77 -37.56 -0.13
CA PRO A 6 67.33 -37.92 -1.49
C PRO A 6 65.83 -37.76 -1.77
N ASP A 7 65.49 -37.82 -3.06
CA ASP A 7 64.15 -37.96 -3.64
C ASP A 7 63.43 -39.23 -3.17
N GLU A 8 62.18 -39.12 -2.73
CA GLU A 8 61.25 -40.24 -2.71
C GLU A 8 59.91 -39.89 -3.38
N GLY A 9 59.51 -40.79 -4.28
CA GLY A 9 58.38 -40.69 -5.18
C GLY A 9 57.02 -40.66 -4.48
N GLY A 10 56.09 -39.95 -5.10
CA GLY A 10 54.71 -39.87 -4.69
C GLY A 10 53.96 -41.19 -4.89
N ALA A 11 53.15 -41.54 -3.90
CA ALA A 11 52.02 -42.45 -4.02
C ALA A 11 50.87 -41.86 -3.20
N THR A 12 49.95 -41.15 -3.86
CA THR A 12 48.71 -40.67 -3.25
C THR A 12 47.70 -41.82 -3.20
N VAL A 13 47.39 -42.27 -1.98
CA VAL A 13 46.31 -43.22 -1.71
C VAL A 13 44.97 -42.51 -1.97
N GLY A 14 44.23 -42.97 -2.97
CA GLY A 14 42.93 -42.41 -3.35
C GLY A 14 41.88 -42.62 -2.25
N ALA A 15 41.31 -41.51 -1.76
CA ALA A 15 40.11 -41.52 -0.93
C ALA A 15 38.91 -42.03 -1.74
N PRO A 16 37.96 -42.77 -1.13
CA PRO A 16 36.76 -43.19 -1.82
C PRO A 16 35.91 -41.97 -2.22
N PRO A 17 35.21 -42.00 -3.37
CA PRO A 17 34.38 -40.87 -3.79
C PRO A 17 33.26 -40.64 -2.77
N LEU A 18 33.30 -39.47 -2.14
CA LEU A 18 32.20 -38.92 -1.35
C LEU A 18 30.94 -38.92 -2.22
N SER A 19 29.92 -39.65 -1.79
CA SER A 19 28.58 -39.56 -2.37
C SER A 19 28.13 -38.10 -2.31
N PRO A 20 27.50 -37.55 -3.37
CA PRO A 20 27.02 -36.18 -3.34
C PRO A 20 26.07 -36.02 -2.14
N PRO A 21 26.09 -34.88 -1.43
CA PRO A 21 25.16 -34.63 -0.35
C PRO A 21 23.76 -34.82 -0.91
N GLY A 22 23.02 -35.78 -0.34
CA GLY A 22 21.66 -36.07 -0.75
C GLY A 22 20.90 -34.76 -0.79
N THR A 23 20.43 -34.39 -1.96
CA THR A 23 19.50 -33.29 -2.14
C THR A 23 18.34 -33.61 -1.22
N VAL A 24 18.27 -32.94 -0.07
CA VAL A 24 17.03 -32.82 0.65
C VAL A 24 16.14 -32.05 -0.31
N VAL A 25 15.33 -32.79 -1.06
CA VAL A 25 14.18 -32.22 -1.75
C VAL A 25 13.34 -31.68 -0.62
N VAL A 26 13.48 -30.38 -0.35
CA VAL A 26 12.52 -29.65 0.45
C VAL A 26 11.24 -29.77 -0.35
N ASP A 27 10.29 -30.54 0.18
CA ASP A 27 8.95 -30.66 -0.38
C ASP A 27 8.26 -29.29 -0.17
N ASP A 28 8.52 -28.35 -1.09
CA ASP A 28 8.12 -26.92 -1.02
C ASP A 28 6.62 -26.70 -1.33
N THR A 29 5.77 -27.64 -0.93
CA THR A 29 4.33 -27.53 -1.11
C THR A 29 3.59 -27.64 0.22
N SER A 30 3.89 -26.72 1.14
CA SER A 30 2.84 -26.31 2.08
C SER A 30 1.65 -25.85 1.23
N LYS A 31 0.56 -26.61 1.27
CA LYS A 31 -0.70 -26.31 0.58
C LYS A 31 -1.39 -25.19 1.35
N VAL A 32 -0.95 -23.95 1.10
CA VAL A 32 -1.45 -22.77 1.81
C VAL A 32 -2.85 -22.43 1.34
N ILE A 33 -3.78 -22.30 2.28
CA ILE A 33 -5.16 -21.94 1.98
C ILE A 33 -5.27 -20.42 1.89
N PRO A 34 -5.81 -19.87 0.79
CA PRO A 34 -5.96 -18.43 0.64
C PRO A 34 -6.88 -17.81 1.69
N TRP A 35 -6.39 -16.75 2.30
CA TRP A 35 -7.21 -15.78 3.03
C TRP A 35 -7.38 -14.53 2.18
N ALA A 36 -8.53 -13.88 2.29
CA ALA A 36 -8.85 -12.66 1.57
C ALA A 36 -9.67 -11.70 2.43
N TYR A 37 -9.65 -10.41 2.09
CA TYR A 37 -10.47 -9.40 2.75
C TYR A 37 -11.13 -8.47 1.74
N MET A 38 -12.28 -7.89 2.13
CA MET A 38 -13.04 -6.99 1.27
C MET A 38 -12.90 -5.54 1.72
N ARG A 39 -12.25 -4.70 0.91
CA ARG A 39 -12.12 -3.27 1.17
C ARG A 39 -12.78 -2.48 0.05
N LYS A 40 -13.68 -1.55 0.40
CA LYS A 40 -14.42 -0.70 -0.55
C LYS A 40 -15.08 -1.49 -1.71
N GLY A 41 -15.64 -2.67 -1.41
CA GLY A 41 -16.31 -3.52 -2.38
C GLY A 41 -15.39 -4.34 -3.31
N GLU A 42 -14.07 -4.27 -3.11
CA GLU A 42 -13.09 -5.08 -3.83
C GLU A 42 -12.44 -6.13 -2.91
N TRP A 43 -12.16 -7.31 -3.47
CA TRP A 43 -11.50 -8.42 -2.77
C TRP A 43 -10.00 -8.40 -2.98
N PHE A 44 -9.26 -8.58 -1.89
CA PHE A 44 -7.81 -8.62 -1.86
C PHE A 44 -7.37 -9.93 -1.20
N ILE A 45 -6.54 -10.71 -1.90
CA ILE A 45 -5.97 -11.95 -1.38
C ILE A 45 -4.72 -11.60 -0.57
N PHE A 46 -4.52 -12.17 0.61
CA PHE A 46 -3.30 -11.95 1.39
C PHE A 46 -2.08 -12.62 0.74
N SER A 47 -0.87 -12.23 1.18
CA SER A 47 0.35 -12.90 0.72
C SER A 47 0.39 -14.36 1.19
N LYS A 48 1.24 -15.20 0.55
CA LYS A 48 1.40 -16.61 0.97
C LYS A 48 1.83 -16.70 2.44
N GLU A 49 2.83 -15.89 2.83
CA GLU A 49 3.36 -15.78 4.19
C GLU A 49 2.27 -15.36 5.19
N ASP A 50 1.47 -14.33 4.86
CA ASP A 50 0.37 -13.90 5.72
C ASP A 50 -0.70 -14.99 5.87
N CYS A 51 -1.02 -15.73 4.79
CA CYS A 51 -1.97 -16.85 4.86
C CYS A 51 -1.43 -17.99 5.74
N GLU A 52 -0.14 -18.30 5.67
CA GLU A 52 0.51 -19.29 6.55
C GLU A 52 0.43 -18.86 8.02
N ASN A 53 0.70 -17.58 8.30
CA ASN A 53 0.59 -17.01 9.64
C ASN A 53 -0.85 -17.05 10.18
N LEU A 54 -1.84 -16.79 9.31
CA LEU A 54 -3.26 -16.87 9.64
C LEU A 54 -3.69 -18.31 9.96
N GLU A 55 -3.27 -19.30 9.16
CA GLU A 55 -3.55 -20.72 9.43
C GLU A 55 -2.86 -21.23 10.71
N ALA A 56 -1.68 -20.71 11.04
CA ALA A 56 -0.94 -21.10 12.25
C ALA A 56 -1.59 -20.57 13.55
N CYS A 57 -2.42 -19.52 13.47
CA CYS A 57 -3.01 -18.87 14.65
C CYS A 57 -4.31 -19.58 15.09
N ARG A 58 -4.33 -20.09 16.33
CA ARG A 58 -5.45 -20.90 16.89
C ARG A 58 -6.50 -20.11 17.70
N ASN A 59 -6.83 -18.88 17.29
CA ASN A 59 -8.05 -18.13 17.67
C ASN A 59 -8.09 -17.29 18.97
N VAL A 60 -7.03 -16.56 19.36
CA VAL A 60 -7.16 -15.59 20.49
C VAL A 60 -6.50 -14.24 20.22
N MET A 61 -5.37 -14.23 19.50
CA MET A 61 -4.67 -12.98 19.21
C MET A 61 -4.89 -12.57 17.77
N PRO A 62 -5.11 -11.28 17.50
CA PRO A 62 -5.10 -10.81 16.13
C PRO A 62 -3.74 -11.07 15.47
N VAL A 63 -3.79 -11.41 14.18
CA VAL A 63 -2.60 -11.70 13.38
C VAL A 63 -2.24 -10.45 12.61
N VAL A 64 -1.00 -10.00 12.76
CA VAL A 64 -0.47 -8.87 12.00
C VAL A 64 -0.11 -9.36 10.60
N VAL A 65 -0.65 -8.69 9.58
CA VAL A 65 -0.46 -9.03 8.17
C VAL A 65 -0.09 -7.79 7.36
N ASP A 66 0.24 -7.97 6.08
CA ASP A 66 0.55 -6.88 5.15
C ASP A 66 1.68 -5.96 5.69
N GLN A 67 2.79 -6.59 6.11
CA GLN A 67 3.98 -5.90 6.68
C GLN A 67 3.65 -4.97 7.85
N GLY A 68 2.75 -5.38 8.74
CA GLY A 68 2.45 -4.58 9.94
C GLY A 68 1.28 -3.60 9.79
N ARG A 69 0.79 -3.38 8.57
CA ARG A 69 -0.24 -2.37 8.26
C ARG A 69 -1.64 -2.78 8.69
N LEU A 70 -1.91 -4.08 8.66
CA LEU A 70 -3.23 -4.64 8.91
C LEU A 70 -3.17 -5.66 10.05
N GLU A 71 -4.30 -5.81 10.72
CA GLU A 71 -4.46 -6.74 11.82
C GLU A 71 -5.77 -7.52 11.62
N VAL A 72 -5.66 -8.85 11.56
CA VAL A 72 -6.77 -9.76 11.29
C VAL A 72 -7.20 -10.44 12.57
N SER A 73 -8.46 -10.25 12.95
CA SER A 73 -9.13 -11.04 13.97
C SER A 73 -9.68 -12.30 13.32
N VAL A 74 -8.95 -13.42 13.46
CA VAL A 74 -9.35 -14.72 12.90
C VAL A 74 -10.70 -15.19 13.44
N HIS A 75 -10.96 -14.94 14.74
CA HIS A 75 -12.22 -15.31 15.37
C HIS A 75 -13.40 -14.46 14.88
N GLU A 76 -13.22 -13.13 14.81
CA GLU A 76 -14.29 -12.21 14.40
C GLU A 76 -14.45 -12.14 12.87
N ARG A 77 -13.53 -12.72 12.10
CA ARG A 77 -13.49 -12.65 10.63
C ARG A 77 -13.43 -11.21 10.13
N THR A 78 -12.60 -10.40 10.79
CA THR A 78 -12.43 -8.98 10.46
C THR A 78 -10.96 -8.62 10.27
N VAL A 79 -10.70 -7.59 9.48
CA VAL A 79 -9.40 -6.93 9.36
C VAL A 79 -9.55 -5.44 9.56
N SER A 80 -8.61 -4.85 10.31
CA SER A 80 -8.55 -3.41 10.56
C SER A 80 -7.16 -2.88 10.25
N ALA A 81 -7.10 -1.62 9.84
CA ALA A 81 -5.83 -0.92 9.70
C ALA A 81 -5.24 -0.55 11.06
N VAL A 82 -3.91 -0.54 11.11
CA VAL A 82 -3.15 -0.35 12.35
C VAL A 82 -2.74 1.11 12.52
N PHE A 83 -2.27 1.74 11.44
CA PHE A 83 -1.70 3.08 11.46
C PHE A 83 -2.70 4.18 11.07
N TRP A 84 -3.90 3.81 10.64
CA TRP A 84 -4.98 4.74 10.29
C TRP A 84 -6.34 4.13 10.63
N LYS A 85 -7.38 4.97 10.66
CA LYS A 85 -8.75 4.53 10.93
C LYS A 85 -9.37 3.97 9.66
N GLU A 86 -9.42 2.65 9.56
CA GLU A 86 -10.11 1.95 8.48
C GLU A 86 -10.46 0.52 8.89
N GLY A 87 -11.62 0.05 8.43
CA GLY A 87 -12.22 -1.21 8.88
C GLY A 87 -13.14 -1.02 10.10
N PRO A 88 -13.61 -2.12 10.71
CA PRO A 88 -13.31 -3.51 10.35
C PRO A 88 -13.94 -3.89 9.00
N TYR A 89 -13.18 -4.63 8.19
CA TYR A 89 -13.63 -5.21 6.93
C TYR A 89 -13.75 -6.73 7.04
N PRO A 90 -14.68 -7.37 6.30
CA PRO A 90 -14.84 -8.81 6.38
C PRO A 90 -13.65 -9.55 5.77
N VAL A 91 -13.25 -10.63 6.44
CA VAL A 91 -12.18 -11.54 6.06
C VAL A 91 -12.77 -12.92 5.80
N ILE A 92 -12.27 -13.58 4.76
CA ILE A 92 -12.69 -14.92 4.35
C ILE A 92 -11.49 -15.82 4.16
N ARG A 93 -11.63 -17.07 4.61
CA ARG A 93 -10.72 -18.19 4.34
C ARG A 93 -11.40 -19.10 3.33
N THR A 94 -10.79 -19.30 2.17
CA THR A 94 -11.41 -20.15 1.14
C THR A 94 -10.37 -20.91 0.33
N GLU A 95 -10.69 -22.16 0.01
CA GLU A 95 -9.88 -23.00 -0.88
C GLU A 95 -10.23 -22.75 -2.35
N TRP A 96 -11.36 -22.08 -2.63
CA TRP A 96 -11.89 -21.92 -3.98
C TRP A 96 -11.98 -20.47 -4.39
N LEU A 97 -11.45 -20.18 -5.58
CA LEU A 97 -11.36 -18.84 -6.14
C LEU A 97 -11.92 -18.84 -7.56
N PHE A 98 -12.72 -17.83 -7.89
CA PHE A 98 -13.22 -17.61 -9.25
C PHE A 98 -12.47 -16.49 -9.93
N GLU A 99 -11.90 -16.79 -11.09
CA GLU A 99 -11.33 -15.79 -11.98
C GLU A 99 -12.35 -15.41 -13.06
N SER A 100 -12.71 -14.13 -13.09
CA SER A 100 -13.53 -13.57 -14.17
C SER A 100 -12.75 -13.45 -15.48
N SER A 101 -13.44 -13.37 -16.62
CA SER A 101 -12.81 -13.11 -17.92
C SER A 101 -11.99 -11.80 -17.98
N GLY A 102 -12.25 -10.85 -17.08
CA GLY A 102 -11.46 -9.63 -16.92
C GLY A 102 -10.21 -9.79 -16.04
N GLY A 103 -9.89 -11.00 -15.57
CA GLY A 103 -8.73 -11.28 -14.72
C GLY A 103 -8.88 -10.85 -13.26
N LYS A 104 -10.06 -10.37 -12.81
CA LYS A 104 -10.33 -10.18 -11.38
C LYS A 104 -10.65 -11.53 -10.73
N VAL A 105 -10.08 -11.76 -9.54
CA VAL A 105 -10.25 -12.98 -8.74
C VAL A 105 -11.19 -12.70 -7.56
N TYR A 106 -12.09 -13.63 -7.28
CA TYR A 106 -13.11 -13.54 -6.24
C TYR A 106 -13.08 -14.79 -5.36
N PRO A 107 -12.99 -14.66 -4.02
CA PRO A 107 -13.09 -15.79 -3.11
C PRO A 107 -14.51 -16.34 -3.07
N PHE A 108 -14.65 -17.66 -3.08
CA PHE A 108 -15.93 -18.30 -2.81
C PHE A 108 -16.33 -18.11 -1.35
N PRO A 109 -17.62 -17.87 -1.05
CA PRO A 109 -18.17 -17.96 0.31
C PRO A 109 -17.74 -19.27 1.00
N GLU A 110 -17.46 -19.22 2.31
CA GLU A 110 -16.87 -20.37 3.01
C GLU A 110 -17.81 -21.57 3.10
N ASP A 111 -19.11 -21.32 3.19
CA ASP A 111 -20.16 -22.34 3.19
C ASP A 111 -20.24 -23.04 1.83
N GLU A 112 -20.23 -22.27 0.73
CA GLU A 112 -20.16 -22.81 -0.63
C GLU A 112 -18.87 -23.63 -0.84
N ALA A 113 -17.72 -23.10 -0.42
CA ALA A 113 -16.43 -23.78 -0.50
C ALA A 113 -16.40 -25.07 0.33
N THR A 114 -16.97 -25.06 1.53
CA THR A 114 -17.09 -26.25 2.41
C THR A 114 -17.94 -27.33 1.76
N GLU A 115 -19.05 -26.97 1.10
CA GLU A 115 -19.86 -27.94 0.37
C GLU A 115 -19.10 -28.56 -0.80
N ILE A 116 -18.39 -27.75 -1.59
CA ILE A 116 -17.54 -28.23 -2.70
C ILE A 116 -16.47 -29.19 -2.18
N ASN A 117 -15.76 -28.81 -1.11
CA ASN A 117 -14.70 -29.62 -0.50
C ASN A 117 -15.16 -31.00 -0.05
N ARG A 118 -16.41 -31.11 0.43
CA ARG A 118 -17.00 -32.40 0.83
C ARG A 118 -17.04 -33.40 -0.33
N TYR A 119 -17.44 -32.95 -1.52
CA TYR A 119 -17.48 -33.79 -2.71
C TYR A 119 -16.09 -33.92 -3.34
N TRP A 120 -15.31 -32.85 -3.38
CA TRP A 120 -13.95 -32.84 -3.91
C TRP A 120 -13.05 -33.87 -3.24
N SER A 121 -13.14 -33.98 -1.90
CA SER A 121 -12.36 -34.94 -1.11
C SER A 121 -12.73 -36.41 -1.36
N SER A 122 -13.89 -36.67 -1.97
CA SER A 122 -14.35 -38.02 -2.32
C SER A 122 -13.90 -38.48 -3.71
N LEU A 123 -13.27 -37.60 -4.49
CA LEU A 123 -12.78 -37.92 -5.83
C LEU A 123 -11.53 -38.83 -5.78
N PRO A 124 -11.46 -39.90 -6.62
CA PRO A 124 -10.27 -40.74 -6.72
C PRO A 124 -9.04 -39.99 -7.28
N ARG A 125 -7.96 -39.93 -6.49
CA ARG A 125 -6.76 -39.13 -6.82
C ARG A 125 -5.95 -39.64 -8.02
N ASP A 126 -6.16 -40.88 -8.43
CA ASP A 126 -5.46 -41.58 -9.51
C ASP A 126 -6.18 -41.49 -10.86
N THR A 127 -7.29 -40.76 -10.93
CA THR A 127 -8.09 -40.60 -12.14
C THR A 127 -8.20 -39.15 -12.58
N ALA A 128 -8.32 -38.92 -13.88
CA ALA A 128 -8.59 -37.60 -14.42
C ALA A 128 -10.08 -37.27 -14.29
N HIS A 129 -10.41 -36.12 -13.70
CA HIS A 129 -11.79 -35.65 -13.50
C HIS A 129 -12.19 -34.66 -14.58
N SER A 130 -13.49 -34.61 -14.92
CA SER A 130 -13.99 -33.67 -15.95
C SER A 130 -15.06 -32.74 -15.38
N PHE A 131 -14.92 -31.43 -15.64
CA PHE A 131 -15.87 -30.41 -15.19
C PHE A 131 -16.35 -29.52 -16.34
N SER A 132 -17.58 -29.01 -16.22
CA SER A 132 -18.21 -28.15 -17.24
C SER A 132 -17.60 -26.75 -17.35
N LEU A 133 -16.88 -26.31 -16.33
CA LEU A 133 -16.13 -25.06 -16.30
C LEU A 133 -14.62 -25.35 -16.30
N PRO A 134 -13.78 -24.40 -16.74
CA PRO A 134 -12.33 -24.54 -16.61
C PRO A 134 -11.97 -24.53 -15.13
N VAL A 135 -11.47 -25.65 -14.61
CA VAL A 135 -11.05 -25.80 -13.21
C VAL A 135 -9.56 -26.13 -13.18
N GLU A 136 -8.82 -25.45 -12.33
CA GLU A 136 -7.38 -25.67 -12.13
C GLU A 136 -7.11 -25.99 -10.65
N ASP A 137 -6.40 -27.08 -10.39
CA ASP A 137 -6.10 -27.52 -9.03
C ASP A 137 -4.63 -27.29 -8.65
N HIS A 138 -4.44 -26.30 -7.79
CA HIS A 138 -3.14 -25.88 -7.27
C HIS A 138 -2.84 -26.48 -5.89
N LEU A 139 -3.83 -27.09 -5.23
CA LEU A 139 -3.67 -27.67 -3.89
C LEU A 139 -3.51 -29.18 -3.94
N THR A 140 -4.38 -29.91 -4.63
CA THR A 140 -4.37 -31.39 -4.61
C THR A 140 -3.65 -32.02 -5.80
N SER A 141 -3.27 -31.22 -6.79
CA SER A 141 -2.60 -31.67 -8.03
C SER A 141 -3.35 -32.77 -8.77
N GLN A 142 -4.69 -32.77 -8.70
CA GLN A 142 -5.54 -33.69 -9.45
C GLN A 142 -5.56 -33.31 -10.94
N GLU A 143 -5.55 -34.30 -11.82
CA GLU A 143 -5.66 -34.08 -13.27
C GLU A 143 -7.10 -33.70 -13.62
N ILE A 144 -7.28 -32.52 -14.24
CA ILE A 144 -8.61 -31.99 -14.59
C ILE A 144 -8.71 -31.77 -16.09
N LYS A 145 -9.85 -32.18 -16.66
CA LYS A 145 -10.23 -32.00 -18.07
C LYS A 145 -11.46 -31.12 -18.17
N LEU A 146 -11.48 -30.25 -19.19
CA LEU A 146 -12.66 -29.46 -19.52
C LEU A 146 -13.65 -30.32 -20.31
N GLY A 147 -14.84 -30.51 -19.77
CA GLY A 147 -15.90 -31.26 -20.43
C GLY A 147 -16.93 -31.83 -19.45
N PRO A 148 -18.11 -32.23 -19.96
CA PRO A 148 -19.13 -32.83 -19.12
C PRO A 148 -18.67 -34.20 -18.59
N SER A 149 -19.02 -34.50 -17.34
CA SER A 149 -18.78 -35.81 -16.73
C SER A 149 -20.06 -36.65 -16.63
N LYS A 150 -19.89 -37.97 -16.60
CA LYS A 150 -20.93 -38.95 -16.28
C LYS A 150 -20.94 -39.35 -14.80
N SER A 151 -19.91 -38.96 -14.04
CA SER A 151 -19.81 -39.24 -12.60
C SER A 151 -20.82 -38.37 -11.83
N PRO A 152 -21.71 -38.96 -11.01
CA PRO A 152 -22.67 -38.18 -10.22
C PRO A 152 -21.98 -37.16 -9.30
N THR A 153 -20.83 -37.51 -8.72
CA THR A 153 -20.04 -36.62 -7.86
C THR A 153 -19.47 -35.44 -8.64
N GLU A 154 -18.91 -35.67 -9.83
CA GLU A 154 -18.35 -34.60 -10.68
C GLU A 154 -19.45 -33.69 -11.25
N GLN A 155 -20.61 -34.25 -11.58
CA GLN A 155 -21.80 -33.49 -11.95
C GLN A 155 -22.29 -32.61 -10.80
N LYS A 156 -22.33 -33.14 -9.57
CA LYS A 156 -22.71 -32.38 -8.39
C LYS A 156 -21.75 -31.22 -8.12
N ILE A 157 -20.45 -31.43 -8.24
CA ILE A 157 -19.44 -30.36 -8.12
C ILE A 157 -19.62 -29.31 -9.23
N SER A 158 -19.83 -29.74 -10.47
CA SER A 158 -20.11 -28.84 -11.60
C SER A 158 -21.35 -27.96 -11.34
N ASP A 159 -22.41 -28.54 -10.79
CA ASP A 159 -23.62 -27.80 -10.40
C ASP A 159 -23.35 -26.77 -9.30
N LEU A 160 -22.50 -27.11 -8.31
CA LEU A 160 -22.12 -26.19 -7.24
C LEU A 160 -21.32 -25.01 -7.81
N PHE A 161 -20.36 -25.28 -8.69
CA PHE A 161 -19.61 -24.23 -9.38
C PHE A 161 -20.53 -23.30 -10.18
N LEU A 162 -21.53 -23.83 -10.89
CA LEU A 162 -22.50 -23.02 -11.64
C LEU A 162 -23.48 -22.24 -10.77
N LYS A 163 -23.71 -22.68 -9.53
CA LYS A 163 -24.61 -22.01 -8.57
C LYS A 163 -23.94 -20.92 -7.76
N CYS A 164 -22.61 -20.89 -7.71
CA CYS A 164 -21.84 -19.89 -6.99
C CYS A 164 -22.27 -18.46 -7.38
N SER A 165 -22.33 -17.57 -6.39
CA SER A 165 -22.74 -16.17 -6.55
C SER A 165 -21.99 -15.42 -7.68
N HIS A 166 -20.71 -15.72 -7.89
CA HIS A 166 -19.88 -15.05 -8.91
C HIS A 166 -20.07 -15.61 -10.32
N THR A 167 -20.27 -16.92 -10.48
CA THR A 167 -20.50 -17.56 -11.79
C THR A 167 -21.87 -17.21 -12.37
N ARG A 168 -22.85 -16.88 -11.52
CA ARG A 168 -24.17 -16.39 -11.93
C ARG A 168 -24.18 -14.98 -12.52
N THR A 169 -23.22 -14.14 -12.15
CA THR A 169 -23.21 -12.71 -12.47
C THR A 169 -22.10 -12.31 -13.43
N ARG A 170 -21.10 -13.19 -13.66
CA ARG A 170 -19.89 -12.88 -14.40
C ARG A 170 -19.48 -14.05 -15.30
N ARG A 171 -18.85 -13.76 -16.43
CA ARG A 171 -18.26 -14.78 -17.29
C ARG A 171 -17.04 -15.40 -16.60
N CYS A 172 -17.06 -16.72 -16.45
CA CYS A 172 -15.98 -17.50 -15.87
C CYS A 172 -14.79 -17.60 -16.83
N LYS A 173 -13.58 -17.29 -16.35
CA LYS A 173 -12.32 -17.65 -17.02
C LYS A 173 -11.82 -18.98 -16.50
N ALA A 174 -11.71 -19.11 -15.18
CA ALA A 174 -11.30 -20.33 -14.50
C ALA A 174 -11.79 -20.34 -13.05
N ILE A 175 -11.91 -21.54 -12.48
CA ILE A 175 -12.09 -21.79 -11.06
C ILE A 175 -10.80 -22.41 -10.55
N HIS A 176 -10.22 -21.85 -9.50
CA HIS A 176 -8.96 -22.30 -8.94
C HIS A 176 -9.19 -22.93 -7.56
N HIS A 177 -8.67 -24.14 -7.36
CA HIS A 177 -8.50 -24.74 -6.04
C HIS A 177 -7.11 -24.32 -5.53
N GLY A 178 -7.06 -23.36 -4.62
CA GLY A 178 -5.86 -22.61 -4.24
C GLY A 178 -5.60 -21.38 -5.12
N TYR A 179 -4.53 -20.63 -4.82
CA TYR A 179 -4.23 -19.36 -5.49
C TYR A 179 -3.01 -19.44 -6.42
N HIS A 180 -3.28 -19.42 -7.72
CA HIS A 180 -2.29 -19.59 -8.78
C HIS A 180 -1.25 -18.46 -8.87
N ARG A 181 -1.53 -17.27 -8.33
CA ARG A 181 -0.67 -16.09 -8.51
C ARG A 181 0.52 -16.03 -7.55
N TRP A 182 0.60 -16.93 -6.58
CA TRP A 182 1.81 -17.05 -5.76
C TRP A 182 2.97 -17.68 -6.54
N THR A 183 2.67 -18.49 -7.55
CA THR A 183 3.65 -19.21 -8.36
C THR A 183 3.80 -18.63 -9.78
N SER A 184 2.91 -17.71 -10.19
CA SER A 184 2.93 -17.11 -11.53
C SER A 184 3.85 -15.88 -11.59
N PRO A 185 4.72 -15.74 -12.62
CA PRO A 185 5.43 -14.49 -12.86
C PRO A 185 4.44 -13.34 -13.15
N PRO A 186 4.77 -12.08 -12.78
CA PRO A 186 3.82 -10.96 -12.85
C PRO A 186 3.40 -10.69 -14.31
N SER A 187 2.09 -10.68 -14.58
CA SER A 187 1.54 -10.33 -15.89
C SER A 187 1.28 -8.81 -15.99
N SER A 188 1.52 -8.24 -17.16
CA SER A 188 1.50 -6.79 -17.40
C SER A 188 0.11 -6.16 -17.58
N SER A 189 -0.98 -6.92 -17.41
CA SER A 189 -2.34 -6.51 -17.84
C SER A 189 -3.39 -6.48 -16.74
N SER A 190 -3.05 -6.79 -15.48
CA SER A 190 -3.97 -6.74 -14.34
C SER A 190 -3.56 -5.64 -13.35
N PRO A 191 -4.50 -4.89 -12.74
CA PRO A 191 -4.18 -4.09 -11.56
C PRO A 191 -3.61 -5.05 -10.49
N PRO A 192 -2.37 -4.85 -10.04
CA PRO A 192 -1.75 -5.78 -9.11
C PRO A 192 -2.50 -5.73 -7.78
N SER A 193 -2.83 -6.90 -7.25
CA SER A 193 -3.16 -7.04 -5.84
C SER A 193 -2.02 -6.39 -5.03
N PRO A 194 -2.29 -5.66 -3.92
CA PRO A 194 -1.27 -5.09 -3.05
C PRO A 194 -0.28 -6.13 -2.47
N SER A 195 -0.49 -7.42 -2.77
CA SER A 195 0.20 -8.60 -2.26
C SER A 195 0.68 -9.57 -3.36
N SER A 196 0.78 -9.18 -4.65
CA SER A 196 1.24 -10.11 -5.70
C SER A 196 2.66 -10.62 -5.42
N ALA A 197 2.77 -11.91 -5.11
CA ALA A 197 3.87 -12.56 -4.40
C ALA A 197 5.15 -12.83 -5.22
N THR A 198 5.51 -11.94 -6.14
CA THR A 198 6.77 -12.05 -6.90
C THR A 198 7.60 -10.77 -6.93
N SER A 199 7.15 -9.68 -6.29
CA SER A 199 8.04 -8.56 -6.01
C SER A 199 8.97 -8.94 -4.87
N ARG A 200 10.28 -8.80 -5.07
CA ARG A 200 11.29 -8.94 -4.02
C ARG A 200 10.83 -8.13 -2.81
N ARG A 201 10.49 -8.80 -1.71
CA ARG A 201 10.11 -8.13 -0.45
C ARG A 201 11.35 -7.40 0.05
N ARG A 202 11.30 -6.07 0.05
CA ARG A 202 12.40 -5.21 0.50
C ARG A 202 12.14 -4.81 1.94
N ASP A 203 13.17 -4.87 2.75
CA ASP A 203 13.08 -4.32 4.10
C ASP A 203 12.87 -2.81 4.03
N VAL A 204 11.96 -2.30 4.86
CA VAL A 204 11.64 -0.88 4.89
C VAL A 204 12.80 -0.14 5.56
N THR A 205 13.54 0.63 4.76
CA THR A 205 14.63 1.49 5.24
C THR A 205 14.25 2.97 5.25
N HIS A 206 13.05 3.30 4.76
CA HIS A 206 12.54 4.67 4.73
C HIS A 206 11.03 4.71 5.02
N VAL A 207 10.62 5.53 6.00
CA VAL A 207 9.21 5.80 6.30
C VAL A 207 8.86 7.22 5.90
N VAL A 208 7.76 7.42 5.20
CA VAL A 208 7.27 8.72 4.75
C VAL A 208 5.88 8.95 5.32
N PHE A 209 5.74 9.94 6.19
CA PHE A 209 4.44 10.42 6.66
C PHE A 209 3.81 11.30 5.60
N VAL A 210 2.57 11.03 5.20
CA VAL A 210 1.90 11.74 4.12
C VAL A 210 0.70 12.51 4.67
N VAL A 211 0.80 13.84 4.67
CA VAL A 211 -0.26 14.75 5.13
C VAL A 211 -1.04 15.24 3.92
N HIS A 212 -2.34 14.93 3.90
CA HIS A 212 -3.23 15.29 2.79
C HIS A 212 -3.60 16.78 2.76
N GLY A 213 -4.10 17.22 1.61
CA GLY A 213 -4.67 18.56 1.42
C GLY A 213 -6.19 18.59 1.62
N ILE A 214 -6.83 19.57 0.98
CA ILE A 214 -8.29 19.77 0.99
C ILE A 214 -8.99 18.59 0.32
N GLY A 215 -10.20 18.26 0.78
CA GLY A 215 -11.08 17.29 0.13
C GLY A 215 -11.13 15.90 0.74
N GLU A 216 -10.28 15.58 1.73
CA GLU A 216 -10.30 14.26 2.39
C GLU A 216 -11.65 13.95 3.05
N THR A 217 -12.23 14.93 3.76
CA THR A 217 -13.56 14.83 4.36
C THR A 217 -14.63 14.49 3.33
N TYR A 218 -14.53 15.10 2.14
CA TYR A 218 -15.46 14.87 1.03
C TYR A 218 -15.32 13.44 0.48
N CYS A 219 -14.09 13.00 0.22
CA CYS A 219 -13.78 11.66 -0.27
C CYS A 219 -14.31 10.59 0.68
N LYS A 220 -14.09 10.75 2.00
CA LYS A 220 -14.60 9.82 3.01
C LYS A 220 -16.13 9.71 3.03
N LYS A 221 -16.83 10.84 3.06
CA LYS A 221 -18.30 10.86 3.19
C LYS A 221 -19.01 10.21 2.01
N ARG A 222 -18.49 10.41 0.80
CA ARG A 222 -19.05 9.83 -0.41
C ARG A 222 -18.57 8.39 -0.67
N GLN A 223 -17.78 7.82 0.25
CA GLN A 223 -17.07 6.55 0.05
C GLN A 223 -16.35 6.51 -1.31
N ALA A 224 -15.83 7.66 -1.73
CA ALA A 224 -15.20 7.82 -3.03
C ALA A 224 -13.76 7.29 -2.99
N ASP A 225 -13.26 6.94 -4.17
CA ASP A 225 -11.83 6.71 -4.37
C ASP A 225 -11.06 8.03 -4.21
N GLY A 226 -9.80 7.92 -3.77
CA GLY A 226 -8.91 9.08 -3.64
C GLY A 226 -8.80 9.65 -2.23
N THR A 227 -9.08 8.84 -1.21
CA THR A 227 -8.67 9.16 0.17
C THR A 227 -7.14 9.13 0.30
N ILE A 228 -6.59 9.76 1.33
CA ILE A 228 -5.16 9.73 1.63
C ILE A 228 -4.61 8.31 1.76
N VAL A 229 -5.44 7.40 2.29
CA VAL A 229 -5.12 5.97 2.38
C VAL A 229 -4.97 5.36 0.99
N ASP A 230 -5.90 5.64 0.06
CA ASP A 230 -5.82 5.13 -1.32
C ASP A 230 -4.57 5.68 -2.04
N TYR A 231 -4.25 6.96 -1.85
CA TYR A 231 -3.02 7.53 -2.40
C TYR A 231 -1.76 6.91 -1.81
N CYS A 232 -1.75 6.57 -0.51
CA CYS A 232 -0.63 5.85 0.09
C CYS A 232 -0.49 4.44 -0.49
N TYR A 233 -1.59 3.72 -0.79
CA TYR A 233 -1.52 2.45 -1.52
C TYR A 233 -0.97 2.65 -2.94
N ALA A 234 -1.45 3.65 -3.68
CA ALA A 234 -0.98 3.97 -5.01
C ALA A 234 0.52 4.36 -5.04
N MET A 235 0.99 5.11 -4.04
CA MET A 235 2.40 5.48 -3.89
C MET A 235 3.28 4.27 -3.57
N ARG A 236 2.86 3.39 -2.65
CA ARG A 236 3.57 2.11 -2.40
C ARG A 236 3.70 1.31 -3.69
N HIS A 237 2.59 1.14 -4.42
CA HIS A 237 2.58 0.38 -5.66
C HIS A 237 3.52 0.98 -6.72
N SER A 238 3.38 2.29 -6.97
CA SER A 238 4.18 3.00 -7.99
C SER A 238 5.67 2.97 -7.65
N THR A 239 5.99 3.17 -6.37
CA THR A 239 7.37 3.15 -5.87
C THR A 239 7.98 1.76 -6.00
N ASN A 240 7.28 0.71 -5.59
CA ASN A 240 7.74 -0.66 -5.77
C ASN A 240 7.94 -1.02 -7.24
N SER A 241 7.07 -0.56 -8.13
CA SER A 241 7.22 -0.76 -9.58
C SER A 241 8.51 -0.12 -10.11
N ILE A 242 8.74 1.16 -9.78
CA ILE A 242 9.95 1.90 -10.17
C ILE A 242 11.21 1.26 -9.60
N LEU A 243 11.16 0.88 -8.32
CA LEU A 243 12.25 0.24 -7.63
C LEU A 243 12.61 -1.10 -8.27
N ASN A 244 11.63 -1.90 -8.67
CA ASN A 244 11.88 -3.19 -9.32
C ASN A 244 12.39 -3.04 -10.75
N SER A 245 11.88 -2.07 -11.51
CA SER A 245 12.27 -1.89 -12.92
C SER A 245 13.59 -1.15 -13.12
N HIS A 246 13.84 -0.10 -12.34
CA HIS A 246 14.99 0.80 -12.53
C HIS A 246 16.08 0.65 -11.47
N PHE A 247 15.75 0.11 -10.29
CA PHE A 247 16.68 -0.02 -9.16
C PHE A 247 16.68 -1.42 -8.53
N PRO A 248 16.84 -2.50 -9.33
CA PRO A 248 16.71 -3.89 -8.85
C PRO A 248 17.80 -4.30 -7.85
N THR A 249 18.94 -3.61 -7.84
CA THR A 249 20.07 -3.84 -6.94
C THR A 249 19.96 -3.06 -5.63
N VAL A 250 19.04 -2.09 -5.54
CA VAL A 250 18.87 -1.27 -4.34
C VAL A 250 17.96 -2.00 -3.36
N ASP A 251 18.51 -2.42 -2.22
CA ASP A 251 17.74 -3.07 -1.16
C ASP A 251 17.14 -2.03 -0.21
N THR A 252 16.10 -1.34 -0.69
CA THR A 252 15.39 -0.30 0.05
C THR A 252 13.90 -0.41 -0.22
N GLY A 253 13.11 -0.62 0.82
CA GLY A 253 11.66 -0.44 0.84
C GLY A 253 11.28 0.93 1.39
N ILE A 254 10.24 1.52 0.81
CA ILE A 254 9.66 2.80 1.27
C ILE A 254 8.23 2.56 1.72
N GLU A 255 7.93 2.94 2.96
CA GLU A 255 6.60 2.84 3.56
C GLU A 255 5.94 4.20 3.67
N TYR A 256 4.67 4.31 3.26
CA TYR A 256 3.92 5.57 3.22
C TYR A 256 2.79 5.58 4.26
N LEU A 257 2.95 6.30 5.37
CA LEU A 257 1.97 6.34 6.45
C LEU A 257 1.04 7.55 6.30
N PRO A 258 -0.28 7.35 6.07
CA PRO A 258 -1.22 8.45 5.93
C PRO A 258 -1.41 9.17 7.26
N VAL A 259 -1.43 10.50 7.21
CA VAL A 259 -1.74 11.38 8.34
C VAL A 259 -3.00 12.14 8.00
N ASP A 260 -4.06 11.77 8.68
CA ASP A 260 -5.40 12.25 8.43
C ASP A 260 -5.81 13.26 9.50
N TRP A 261 -5.89 14.52 9.08
CA TRP A 261 -6.23 15.63 9.97
C TRP A 261 -7.66 16.12 9.77
N SER A 262 -8.42 15.50 8.86
CA SER A 262 -9.81 15.88 8.61
C SER A 262 -10.71 15.75 9.85
N ASP A 263 -10.38 14.83 10.75
CA ASP A 263 -11.09 14.61 12.01
C ASP A 263 -11.03 15.84 12.96
N VAL A 264 -9.98 16.68 12.88
CA VAL A 264 -9.89 17.95 13.65
C VAL A 264 -11.04 18.89 13.30
N LEU A 265 -11.50 18.81 12.06
CA LEU A 265 -12.57 19.63 11.53
C LEU A 265 -13.95 18.99 11.74
N GLY A 266 -14.02 17.74 12.24
CA GLY A 266 -15.19 16.85 12.17
C GLY A 266 -16.49 17.37 12.77
N ASP A 267 -16.45 18.12 13.88
CA ASP A 267 -17.69 18.62 14.52
C ASP A 267 -18.23 19.93 13.89
N MET A 268 -17.40 20.64 13.11
CA MET A 268 -17.80 21.89 12.47
C MET A 268 -17.85 21.83 10.95
N GLY A 269 -17.15 20.92 10.28
CA GLY A 269 -17.10 20.87 8.81
C GLY A 269 -18.49 20.73 8.17
N ASP A 270 -19.36 19.90 8.75
CA ASP A 270 -20.71 19.63 8.25
C ASP A 270 -21.66 20.79 8.51
N ASN A 271 -21.65 21.30 9.74
CA ASN A 271 -22.43 22.47 10.13
C ASN A 271 -21.96 23.70 9.35
N LEU A 272 -20.66 23.87 9.14
CA LEU A 272 -20.07 24.96 8.37
C LEU A 272 -20.42 24.83 6.90
N HIS A 273 -20.22 23.69 6.25
CA HIS A 273 -20.56 23.55 4.83
C HIS A 273 -22.06 23.72 4.58
N ALA A 274 -22.91 23.16 5.46
CA ALA A 274 -24.35 23.40 5.42
C ALA A 274 -24.70 24.89 5.66
N THR A 275 -23.99 25.56 6.56
CA THR A 275 -24.17 27.00 6.83
C THR A 275 -23.71 27.85 5.65
N LEU A 276 -22.53 27.57 5.08
CA LEU A 276 -21.98 28.20 3.89
C LEU A 276 -22.91 28.02 2.69
N HIS A 277 -23.51 26.84 2.52
CA HIS A 277 -24.52 26.59 1.51
C HIS A 277 -25.80 27.39 1.78
N ARG A 278 -26.27 27.48 3.04
CA ARG A 278 -27.48 28.26 3.39
C ARG A 278 -27.31 29.77 3.21
N ILE A 279 -26.13 30.31 3.47
CA ILE A 279 -25.83 31.74 3.28
C ILE A 279 -25.34 32.05 1.86
N SER A 280 -25.19 31.03 1.01
CA SER A 280 -24.81 31.19 -0.39
C SER A 280 -26.02 31.60 -1.24
N PHE A 281 -25.86 32.55 -2.15
CA PHE A 281 -26.83 32.78 -3.22
C PHE A 281 -26.82 31.63 -4.23
N ASP A 282 -27.90 31.43 -4.97
CA ASP A 282 -28.02 30.31 -5.92
C ASP A 282 -27.25 30.52 -7.24
N ALA A 283 -26.78 31.73 -7.50
CA ALA A 283 -26.05 32.06 -8.73
C ALA A 283 -24.62 31.48 -8.71
N MET A 284 -24.19 30.94 -9.86
CA MET A 284 -22.86 30.37 -10.11
C MET A 284 -22.50 29.17 -9.21
N PRO A 285 -23.30 28.08 -9.24
CA PRO A 285 -23.15 26.94 -8.35
C PRO A 285 -21.76 26.30 -8.42
N PHE A 286 -21.18 26.17 -9.62
CA PHE A 286 -19.85 25.60 -9.81
C PHE A 286 -18.73 26.40 -9.11
N VAL A 287 -18.75 27.73 -9.24
CA VAL A 287 -17.73 28.58 -8.60
C VAL A 287 -17.90 28.57 -7.09
N ARG A 288 -19.15 28.50 -6.61
CA ARG A 288 -19.45 28.41 -5.18
C ARG A 288 -19.00 27.09 -4.58
N GLU A 289 -19.14 25.99 -5.30
CA GLU A 289 -18.62 24.69 -4.86
C GLU A 289 -17.10 24.78 -4.67
N ILE A 290 -16.37 25.33 -5.64
CA ILE A 290 -14.92 25.58 -5.51
C ILE A 290 -14.61 26.48 -4.31
N CYS A 291 -15.33 27.59 -4.14
CA CYS A 291 -15.10 28.50 -3.01
C CYS A 291 -15.40 27.81 -1.66
N ASN A 292 -16.53 27.12 -1.54
CA ASN A 292 -16.97 26.49 -0.31
C ASN A 292 -16.11 25.28 0.05
N GLU A 293 -15.49 24.60 -0.92
CA GLU A 293 -14.57 23.49 -0.67
C GLU A 293 -13.13 23.98 -0.41
N LEU A 294 -12.60 24.88 -1.26
CA LEU A 294 -11.20 25.30 -1.20
C LEU A 294 -10.95 26.41 -0.17
N LEU A 295 -11.80 27.44 -0.11
CA LEU A 295 -11.59 28.54 0.83
C LEU A 295 -11.95 28.14 2.26
N SER A 296 -12.94 27.27 2.47
CA SER A 296 -13.36 26.91 3.82
C SER A 296 -12.22 26.21 4.58
N ASP A 297 -11.59 25.18 4.00
CA ASP A 297 -10.48 24.47 4.65
C ASP A 297 -9.26 25.39 4.88
N ILE A 298 -8.95 26.28 3.93
CA ILE A 298 -7.87 27.27 4.10
C ILE A 298 -8.19 28.24 5.24
N LEU A 299 -9.39 28.83 5.26
CA LEU A 299 -9.81 29.79 6.28
C LEU A 299 -9.91 29.11 7.65
N MET A 300 -10.43 27.89 7.70
CA MET A 300 -10.48 27.08 8.92
C MET A 300 -9.08 26.79 9.45
N TYR A 301 -8.13 26.42 8.57
CA TYR A 301 -6.75 26.24 8.98
C TYR A 301 -6.14 27.54 9.52
N MET A 302 -6.39 28.67 8.86
CA MET A 302 -5.87 29.96 9.31
C MET A 302 -6.43 30.35 10.69
N GLU A 303 -7.71 30.11 10.94
CA GLU A 303 -8.37 30.37 12.23
C GLU A 303 -7.93 29.40 13.33
N ARG A 304 -7.72 28.11 12.98
CA ARG A 304 -7.46 27.03 13.94
C ARG A 304 -6.06 26.46 13.86
N LYS A 305 -5.11 27.25 13.37
CA LYS A 305 -3.74 26.81 13.07
C LYS A 305 -3.12 25.99 14.19
N GLN A 306 -3.17 26.50 15.42
CA GLN A 306 -2.56 25.83 16.59
C GLN A 306 -3.18 24.45 16.88
N GLN A 307 -4.51 24.33 16.74
CA GLN A 307 -5.23 23.06 16.96
C GLN A 307 -4.87 22.03 15.90
N VAL A 308 -4.85 22.45 14.62
CA VAL A 308 -4.46 21.58 13.50
C VAL A 308 -3.01 21.12 13.64
N LEU A 309 -2.08 22.04 13.94
CA LEU A 309 -0.67 21.70 14.12
C LEU A 309 -0.44 20.74 15.29
N SER A 310 -1.08 20.98 16.44
CA SER A 310 -0.96 20.11 17.61
C SER A 310 -1.51 18.71 17.33
N PHE A 311 -2.67 18.63 16.65
CA PHE A 311 -3.24 17.36 16.25
C PHE A 311 -2.33 16.60 15.28
N VAL A 312 -1.80 17.26 14.24
CA VAL A 312 -0.94 16.62 13.25
C VAL A 312 0.36 16.13 13.89
N ALA A 313 0.97 16.93 14.78
CA ALA A 313 2.14 16.52 15.56
C ALA A 313 1.85 15.26 16.38
N ASN A 314 0.74 15.26 17.12
CA ASN A 314 0.33 14.12 17.95
C ASN A 314 0.03 12.87 17.10
N ALA A 315 -0.64 13.03 15.96
CA ALA A 315 -0.96 11.95 15.03
C ALA A 315 0.34 11.32 14.48
N ILE A 316 1.27 12.14 13.99
CA ILE A 316 2.58 11.67 13.49
C ILE A 316 3.35 10.94 14.60
N ASN A 317 3.43 11.53 15.80
CA ASN A 317 4.15 10.92 16.92
C ASN A 317 3.54 9.59 17.38
N THR A 318 2.21 9.53 17.44
CA THR A 318 1.47 8.31 17.80
C THR A 318 1.71 7.20 16.79
N ILE A 319 1.56 7.51 15.50
CA ILE A 319 1.79 6.56 14.41
C ILE A 319 3.27 6.12 14.40
N PHE A 320 4.21 7.05 14.62
CA PHE A 320 5.64 6.73 14.68
C PHE A 320 5.97 5.79 15.85
N ALA A 321 5.45 6.07 17.05
CA ALA A 321 5.63 5.22 18.22
C ALA A 321 5.06 3.81 17.98
N LEU A 322 3.87 3.71 17.38
CA LEU A 322 3.26 2.43 17.02
C LEU A 322 4.07 1.69 15.94
N TYR A 323 4.58 2.41 14.94
CA TYR A 323 5.42 1.84 13.90
C TYR A 323 6.71 1.26 14.48
N LYS A 324 7.37 2.00 15.38
CA LYS A 324 8.57 1.55 16.11
C LYS A 324 8.31 0.36 17.03
N LEU A 325 7.14 0.32 17.67
CA LEU A 325 6.72 -0.81 18.50
C LEU A 325 6.57 -2.09 17.67
N ARG A 326 5.98 -1.99 16.48
CA ARG A 326 5.77 -3.14 15.58
C ARG A 326 6.98 -3.50 14.73
N HIS A 327 7.91 -2.56 14.55
CA HIS A 327 9.17 -2.77 13.85
C HIS A 327 10.36 -2.39 14.75
N PRO A 328 10.68 -3.18 15.81
CA PRO A 328 11.75 -2.86 16.75
C PRO A 328 13.11 -2.69 16.08
N THR A 329 13.36 -3.44 15.00
CA THR A 329 14.61 -3.42 14.23
C THR A 329 14.72 -2.25 13.25
N PHE A 330 13.66 -1.45 13.06
CA PHE A 330 13.70 -0.32 12.13
C PHE A 330 14.70 0.75 12.59
N GLN A 331 15.73 0.99 11.80
CA GLN A 331 16.73 2.06 11.99
C GLN A 331 16.80 2.98 10.76
N GLY A 332 15.74 2.97 9.94
CA GLY A 332 15.67 3.70 8.69
C GLY A 332 15.44 5.19 8.85
N GLN A 333 15.44 5.89 7.71
CA GLN A 333 15.16 7.31 7.63
C GLN A 333 13.65 7.59 7.73
N VAL A 334 13.31 8.78 8.23
CA VAL A 334 11.92 9.24 8.31
C VAL A 334 11.79 10.58 7.59
N SER A 335 10.82 10.70 6.69
CA SER A 335 10.51 11.93 5.97
C SER A 335 9.05 12.29 6.11
N ILE A 336 8.75 13.56 5.83
CA ILE A 336 7.38 14.08 5.80
C ILE A 336 7.09 14.58 4.40
N MET A 337 5.92 14.21 3.90
CA MET A 337 5.38 14.66 2.63
C MET A 337 4.06 15.39 2.89
N GLY A 338 3.92 16.60 2.36
CA GLY A 338 2.70 17.38 2.42
C GLY A 338 2.16 17.66 1.01
N HIS A 339 0.88 17.37 0.78
CA HIS A 339 0.21 17.69 -0.49
C HIS A 339 -0.73 18.88 -0.32
N SER A 340 -0.71 19.85 -1.24
CA SER A 340 -1.63 21.00 -1.24
C SER A 340 -1.65 21.69 0.15
N LEU A 341 -2.81 21.91 0.80
CA LEU A 341 -2.87 22.50 2.14
C LEU A 341 -2.05 21.73 3.19
N GLY A 342 -1.91 20.41 3.04
CA GLY A 342 -1.04 19.58 3.87
C GLY A 342 0.43 19.99 3.84
N SER A 343 0.90 20.57 2.72
CA SER A 343 2.25 21.16 2.63
C SER A 343 2.41 22.43 3.48
N VAL A 344 1.36 23.25 3.58
CA VAL A 344 1.41 24.45 4.43
C VAL A 344 1.38 24.05 5.90
N ILE A 345 0.53 23.09 6.26
CA ILE A 345 0.42 22.52 7.61
C ILE A 345 1.75 21.94 8.05
N THR A 346 2.36 21.08 7.23
CA THR A 346 3.64 20.44 7.56
C THR A 346 4.80 21.42 7.57
N TYR A 347 4.87 22.39 6.65
CA TYR A 347 5.87 23.44 6.69
C TYR A 347 5.77 24.27 7.99
N ASP A 348 4.56 24.69 8.35
CA ASP A 348 4.31 25.44 9.59
C ASP A 348 4.68 24.63 10.83
N LEU A 349 4.33 23.33 10.85
CA LEU A 349 4.69 22.39 11.92
C LEU A 349 6.21 22.28 12.08
N LEU A 350 6.91 22.06 10.96
CA LEU A 350 8.35 21.88 10.94
C LEU A 350 9.12 23.16 11.26
N SER A 351 8.52 24.32 11.03
CA SER A 351 9.08 25.63 11.42
C SER A 351 9.01 25.88 12.94
N LEU A 352 8.19 25.12 13.68
CA LEU A 352 7.91 25.35 15.10
C LEU A 352 8.42 24.21 15.99
N GLN A 353 9.48 23.51 15.57
CA GLN A 353 10.00 22.33 16.29
C GLN A 353 10.72 22.64 17.62
N GLU A 354 10.84 23.91 18.00
CA GLU A 354 11.29 24.34 19.33
C GLU A 354 10.14 24.33 20.35
N ASP A 355 8.88 24.40 19.90
CA ASP A 355 7.70 24.35 20.76
C ASP A 355 7.38 22.89 21.12
N PRO A 356 7.35 22.50 22.40
CA PRO A 356 7.00 21.15 22.83
C PRO A 356 5.64 20.67 22.34
N LEU A 357 4.68 21.58 22.10
CA LEU A 357 3.35 21.25 21.58
C LEU A 357 3.40 20.70 20.14
N PHE A 358 4.42 21.09 19.38
CA PHE A 358 4.59 20.78 17.95
C PHE A 358 5.78 19.87 17.67
N ARG A 359 6.54 19.51 18.72
CA ARG A 359 7.76 18.73 18.60
C ARG A 359 7.46 17.31 18.09
N LEU A 360 8.14 16.94 17.00
CA LEU A 360 8.15 15.57 16.52
C LEU A 360 9.11 14.70 17.33
N ALA A 361 8.76 13.43 17.50
CA ALA A 361 9.57 12.42 18.21
C ALA A 361 10.83 11.97 17.42
N PHE A 362 11.04 12.54 16.23
CA PHE A 362 12.18 12.29 15.35
C PHE A 362 12.50 13.58 14.57
N ASP A 363 13.74 13.69 14.08
CA ASP A 363 14.15 14.75 13.17
C ASP A 363 14.00 14.25 11.72
N PRO A 364 13.14 14.87 10.89
CA PRO A 364 12.91 14.39 9.53
C PRO A 364 14.14 14.56 8.63
N ASP A 365 14.53 13.50 7.93
CA ASP A 365 15.62 13.53 6.96
C ASP A 365 15.26 14.41 5.73
N ALA A 366 13.99 14.39 5.33
CA ALA A 366 13.49 15.23 4.25
C ALA A 366 12.06 15.69 4.47
N TYR A 367 11.77 16.90 4.01
CA TYR A 367 10.42 17.43 3.82
C TYR A 367 10.12 17.56 2.32
N ILE A 368 9.03 16.95 1.86
CA ILE A 368 8.62 16.96 0.45
C ILE A 368 7.27 17.67 0.34
N ALA A 369 7.25 18.88 -0.20
CA ALA A 369 6.05 19.62 -0.53
C ALA A 369 5.64 19.29 -1.98
N PHE A 370 4.40 18.84 -2.19
CA PHE A 370 3.86 18.46 -3.51
C PHE A 370 2.61 19.26 -3.85
N GLY A 371 2.55 19.83 -5.06
CA GLY A 371 1.41 20.67 -5.48
C GLY A 371 1.14 21.81 -4.49
N ALA A 372 2.22 22.48 -4.08
CA ALA A 372 2.28 23.13 -2.78
C ALA A 372 2.07 24.65 -2.85
N PRO A 373 1.07 25.22 -2.14
CA PRO A 373 0.87 26.67 -2.04
C PRO A 373 1.78 27.35 -1.00
N VAL A 374 2.82 26.68 -0.48
CA VAL A 374 3.69 27.20 0.59
C VAL A 374 4.22 28.60 0.26
N GLY A 375 4.69 28.82 -0.96
CA GLY A 375 5.19 30.13 -1.39
C GLY A 375 4.15 31.25 -1.34
N MET A 376 2.90 30.95 -1.73
CA MET A 376 1.79 31.90 -1.63
C MET A 376 1.51 32.27 -0.17
N PHE A 377 1.43 31.28 0.72
CA PHE A 377 1.17 31.53 2.14
C PHE A 377 2.29 32.33 2.80
N LEU A 378 3.55 32.02 2.49
CA LEU A 378 4.70 32.78 2.98
C LEU A 378 4.62 34.24 2.54
N ALA A 379 4.43 34.48 1.24
CA ALA A 379 4.31 35.83 0.69
C ALA A 379 3.15 36.62 1.33
N LEU A 380 1.96 36.02 1.47
CA LEU A 380 0.79 36.66 2.10
C LEU A 380 1.01 37.00 3.57
N ARG A 381 1.81 36.20 4.28
CA ARG A 381 2.16 36.44 5.70
C ARG A 381 3.32 37.43 5.86
N GLY A 382 3.84 38.00 4.77
CA GLY A 382 5.04 38.84 4.78
C GLY A 382 6.30 38.08 5.22
N ARG A 383 6.32 36.76 5.03
CA ARG A 383 7.44 35.87 5.39
C ARG A 383 8.13 35.37 4.11
N GLY A 384 9.42 35.05 4.24
CA GLY A 384 10.21 34.45 3.15
C GLY A 384 11.19 35.40 2.50
N GLY A 385 12.00 36.09 3.31
CA GLY A 385 13.20 36.77 2.83
C GLY A 385 14.45 36.06 3.33
N GLY A 386 15.22 35.44 2.43
CA GLY A 386 16.53 34.84 2.75
C GLY A 386 16.47 33.61 3.67
N ASP A 387 17.42 33.50 4.59
CA ASP A 387 17.69 32.29 5.40
C ASP A 387 16.56 31.93 6.39
N THR A 388 15.54 32.77 6.55
CA THR A 388 14.39 32.53 7.46
C THR A 388 13.45 31.41 7.01
N LEU A 389 13.71 30.81 5.84
CA LEU A 389 12.93 29.70 5.28
C LEU A 389 13.51 28.32 5.65
N GLY A 390 14.66 28.28 6.34
CA GLY A 390 15.23 27.05 6.87
C GLY A 390 14.32 26.40 7.91
N LEU A 391 14.19 25.08 7.84
CA LEU A 391 13.47 24.28 8.82
C LEU A 391 14.47 23.70 9.84
N PRO A 392 14.30 23.94 11.15
CA PRO A 392 15.34 23.69 12.17
C PRO A 392 15.77 22.22 12.29
N THR A 393 14.86 21.26 12.04
CA THR A 393 15.13 19.83 12.21
C THR A 393 15.18 19.04 10.91
N VAL A 394 15.07 19.72 9.76
CA VAL A 394 14.97 19.06 8.46
C VAL A 394 16.25 19.25 7.67
N THR A 395 16.84 18.14 7.23
CA THR A 395 18.11 18.18 6.48
C THR A 395 17.91 18.66 5.04
N ARG A 396 16.79 18.27 4.41
CA ARG A 396 16.52 18.54 2.98
C ARG A 396 15.06 18.92 2.75
N MET A 397 14.82 19.99 1.98
CA MET A 397 13.48 20.38 1.57
C MET A 397 13.34 20.26 0.05
N TYR A 398 12.30 19.55 -0.39
CA TYR A 398 11.95 19.44 -1.80
C TYR A 398 10.60 20.10 -2.06
N ASN A 399 10.56 21.09 -2.96
CA ASN A 399 9.30 21.70 -3.42
C ASN A 399 9.02 21.24 -4.86
N VAL A 400 8.08 20.30 -5.02
CA VAL A 400 7.81 19.59 -6.27
C VAL A 400 6.46 20.02 -6.84
N ASN A 401 6.50 20.76 -7.95
CA ASN A 401 5.32 21.41 -8.52
C ASN A 401 5.18 21.09 -10.02
N HIS A 402 3.97 20.78 -10.46
CA HIS A 402 3.66 20.67 -11.88
C HIS A 402 3.35 22.07 -12.46
N PRO A 403 3.92 22.48 -13.61
CA PRO A 403 3.72 23.84 -14.14
C PRO A 403 2.27 24.21 -14.45
N SER A 404 1.40 23.23 -14.63
CA SER A 404 -0.04 23.42 -14.88
C SER A 404 -0.90 23.33 -13.61
N ASP A 405 -0.30 23.10 -12.44
CA ASP A 405 -1.03 23.09 -11.17
C ASP A 405 -1.27 24.55 -10.72
N PRO A 406 -2.54 25.02 -10.71
CA PRO A 406 -2.88 26.41 -10.49
C PRO A 406 -2.66 26.88 -9.05
N ILE A 407 -2.48 25.97 -8.09
CA ILE A 407 -2.29 26.30 -6.66
C ILE A 407 -0.85 26.07 -6.20
N SER A 408 0.04 25.63 -7.09
CA SER A 408 1.43 25.36 -6.77
C SER A 408 2.32 26.60 -6.96
N TYR A 409 3.17 26.89 -5.98
CA TYR A 409 4.03 28.08 -5.99
C TYR A 409 5.50 27.75 -5.77
N ARG A 410 6.34 28.49 -6.49
CA ARG A 410 7.81 28.47 -6.37
C ARG A 410 8.24 29.01 -5.00
N LEU A 411 9.36 28.49 -4.50
CA LEU A 411 9.95 28.93 -3.23
C LEU A 411 11.31 29.61 -3.44
N GLU A 412 12.05 29.20 -4.47
CA GLU A 412 13.34 29.76 -4.82
C GLU A 412 13.36 31.29 -4.98
N PRO A 413 12.32 31.99 -5.49
CA PRO A 413 12.33 33.44 -5.59
C PRO A 413 12.13 34.13 -4.24
N LEU A 414 11.62 33.42 -3.23
CA LEU A 414 11.51 33.91 -1.85
C LEU A 414 12.86 33.75 -1.12
N VAL A 415 13.53 32.61 -1.32
CA VAL A 415 14.85 32.36 -0.74
C VAL A 415 15.92 33.27 -1.37
N TYR A 416 15.90 33.41 -2.70
CA TYR A 416 16.89 34.17 -3.46
C TYR A 416 16.22 35.21 -4.37
N PRO A 417 15.77 36.36 -3.82
CA PRO A 417 15.00 37.36 -4.58
C PRO A 417 15.72 37.92 -5.82
N GLN A 418 17.05 37.93 -5.79
CA GLN A 418 17.91 38.44 -6.86
C GLN A 418 18.37 37.35 -7.84
N ALA A 419 18.09 36.07 -7.56
CA ALA A 419 18.49 34.98 -8.44
C ALA A 419 17.57 34.87 -9.65
N LYS A 420 18.14 34.45 -10.78
CA LYS A 420 17.35 34.12 -11.97
C LYS A 420 16.46 32.92 -11.68
N VAL A 421 15.15 33.08 -11.87
CA VAL A 421 14.19 31.98 -11.78
C VAL A 421 14.47 30.95 -12.87
N LEU A 422 14.77 29.71 -12.46
CA LEU A 422 15.11 28.63 -13.37
C LEU A 422 13.84 28.01 -14.00
N PRO A 423 13.91 27.56 -15.27
CA PRO A 423 12.80 26.86 -15.89
C PRO A 423 12.53 25.51 -15.19
N PRO A 424 11.28 24.99 -15.24
CA PRO A 424 10.97 23.65 -14.76
C PRO A 424 11.86 22.58 -15.41
N VAL A 425 12.29 21.61 -14.62
CA VAL A 425 13.14 20.50 -15.07
C VAL A 425 12.26 19.37 -15.63
N ARG A 426 12.80 18.52 -16.49
CA ARG A 426 12.12 17.29 -16.88
C ARG A 426 12.48 16.19 -15.89
N LEU A 427 11.49 15.60 -15.23
CA LEU A 427 11.67 14.39 -14.44
C LEU A 427 11.17 13.20 -15.25
N ASN A 428 12.03 12.20 -15.40
CA ASN A 428 11.64 10.93 -16.00
C ASN A 428 10.64 10.25 -15.07
N THR A 429 9.55 9.76 -15.66
CA THR A 429 8.50 9.00 -14.97
C THR A 429 8.53 7.56 -15.44
N TYR A 430 7.99 6.64 -14.66
CA TYR A 430 7.86 5.23 -15.04
C TYR A 430 7.18 5.03 -16.42
N SER A 431 6.22 5.89 -16.79
CA SER A 431 5.51 5.84 -18.07
C SER A 431 6.03 6.82 -19.14
N GLY A 432 7.25 7.37 -18.99
CA GLY A 432 7.82 8.36 -19.92
C GLY A 432 8.53 9.52 -19.21
N TRP A 433 8.14 10.77 -19.48
CA TRP A 433 8.68 11.94 -18.78
C TRP A 433 7.58 12.97 -18.50
N LYS A 434 7.71 13.69 -17.38
CA LYS A 434 6.88 14.86 -17.06
C LYS A 434 7.77 16.08 -16.82
N ARG A 435 7.31 17.25 -17.26
CA ARG A 435 7.94 18.52 -16.88
C ARG A 435 7.48 18.85 -15.46
N ILE A 436 8.40 18.79 -14.51
CA ILE A 436 8.15 19.02 -13.08
C ILE A 436 9.18 20.04 -12.59
N HIS A 437 8.71 21.10 -11.97
CA HIS A 437 9.59 22.01 -11.26
C HIS A 437 9.97 21.40 -9.91
N HIS A 438 11.27 21.30 -9.61
CA HIS A 438 11.75 20.89 -8.30
C HIS A 438 12.87 21.84 -7.84
N VAL A 439 12.87 22.15 -6.55
CA VAL A 439 13.97 22.84 -5.86
C VAL A 439 14.43 21.93 -4.73
N ARG A 440 15.74 21.86 -4.52
CA ARG A 440 16.40 21.09 -3.47
C ARG A 440 17.10 22.02 -2.51
#